data_AF-A0A9P7T0I1-F1
#
_entry.id   AF-A0A9P7T0I1-F1
#
_cell.length_a   1.000
_cell.length_b   1.000
_cell.length_c   1.000
_cell.angle_alpha   90.00
_cell.angle_beta   90.00
_cell.angle_gamma   90.00
#
_symmetry.space_group_name_H-M   'P 1'
#
loop_
_entity.id
_entity.type
_entity.pdbx_description
1 polymer ?
#
loop_
_entity_poly.entity_id
_entity_poly.type
_entity_poly.pdbx_seq_one_letter_code
_entity_poly.pdbx_strand_id
1 'polypeptide(L)'
;MAIEDFAKRFRGYVPLVSATTERPVARDGNASAGTAHSNGWWSRAFIVISISNMVLFLMTASMMISLGIRSQKKVLNPALRATSSYTPIYDMIDLEPSIRKINGTVMPAGKLSIARQFPNPAADAIWTQDIELIRPIPVTREQITKMGKDPDTVAKLEDDVWGLGDDAYVATLDVFHNLHCLNV
;
A
#
# COMPACT_ATOMS: atom_id res chain seq x y z
N MET A 1 -27.43 2.73 14.47
CA MET A 1 -27.21 1.32 14.85
C MET A 1 -26.72 1.33 16.29
N ALA A 2 -27.52 0.78 17.19
CA ALA A 2 -27.43 0.97 18.63
C ALA A 2 -26.18 0.30 19.23
N ILE A 3 -25.54 1.01 20.16
CA ILE A 3 -24.55 0.46 21.09
C ILE A 3 -25.36 -0.12 22.25
N GLU A 4 -25.77 -1.38 22.13
CA GLU A 4 -26.28 -2.13 23.27
C GLU A 4 -25.47 -3.42 23.45
N ASP A 5 -24.93 -3.55 24.67
CA ASP A 5 -25.01 -4.77 25.46
C ASP A 5 -23.85 -5.79 25.42
N PHE A 6 -22.65 -5.34 25.82
CA PHE A 6 -21.59 -6.27 26.27
C PHE A 6 -21.81 -6.77 27.72
N ALA A 7 -22.74 -6.14 28.47
CA ALA A 7 -22.92 -6.38 29.91
C ALA A 7 -23.78 -7.61 30.24
N LYS A 8 -24.57 -8.16 29.31
CA LYS A 8 -25.37 -9.37 29.55
C LYS A 8 -24.58 -10.68 29.66
N ARG A 9 -23.28 -10.70 29.32
CA ARG A 9 -22.50 -11.96 29.24
C ARG A 9 -22.04 -12.54 30.60
N PHE A 10 -22.25 -11.83 31.71
CA PHE A 10 -21.79 -12.24 33.05
C PHE A 10 -22.89 -12.30 34.12
N ARG A 11 -24.16 -12.48 33.75
CA ARG A 11 -25.21 -12.88 34.71
C ARG A 11 -25.02 -14.35 35.08
N GLY A 12 -24.38 -14.61 36.21
CA GLY A 12 -24.25 -15.95 36.77
C GLY A 12 -23.01 -16.20 37.64
N TYR A 13 -22.12 -15.21 37.78
CA TYR A 13 -20.95 -15.39 38.64
C TYR A 13 -21.32 -15.15 40.11
N VAL A 14 -21.48 -16.23 40.87
CA VAL A 14 -21.54 -16.20 42.33
C VAL A 14 -20.11 -16.35 42.84
N PRO A 15 -19.52 -15.34 43.51
CA PRO A 15 -18.19 -15.51 44.08
C PRO A 15 -18.26 -16.53 45.21
N LEU A 16 -17.41 -17.56 45.13
CA LEU A 16 -17.21 -18.49 46.23
C LEU A 16 -16.49 -17.73 47.35
N VAL A 17 -17.26 -17.31 48.36
CA VAL A 17 -16.72 -16.81 49.63
C VAL A 17 -16.08 -18.01 50.32
N SER A 18 -14.75 -18.05 50.35
CA SER A 18 -14.01 -19.07 51.10
C SER A 18 -14.34 -18.92 52.58
N ALA A 19 -14.81 -20.00 53.21
CA ALA A 19 -15.15 -20.05 54.63
C ALA A 19 -13.99 -19.57 55.48
N THR A 20 -14.23 -18.51 56.26
CA THR A 20 -13.37 -18.05 57.34
C THR A 20 -13.15 -19.21 58.29
N THR A 21 -11.96 -19.82 58.24
CA THR A 21 -11.57 -20.83 59.22
C THR A 21 -11.14 -20.11 60.47
N GLU A 22 -12.04 -20.03 61.45
CA GLU A 22 -11.66 -19.75 62.83
C GLU A 22 -10.72 -20.86 63.33
N ARG A 23 -9.53 -20.48 63.79
CA ARG A 23 -8.75 -21.29 64.74
C ARG A 23 -8.03 -20.41 65.75
N PRO A 24 -7.85 -20.93 66.98
CA PRO A 24 -7.84 -20.13 68.20
C PRO A 24 -6.47 -19.51 68.50
N VAL A 25 -6.54 -18.43 69.27
CA VAL A 25 -5.40 -17.76 69.91
C VAL A 25 -4.65 -18.77 70.79
N ALA A 26 -3.42 -19.10 70.42
CA ALA A 26 -2.45 -19.74 71.30
C ALA A 26 -1.27 -18.78 71.50
N ARG A 27 -0.97 -18.56 72.78
CA ARG A 27 -0.07 -17.54 73.32
C ARG A 27 1.33 -18.12 73.53
N ASP A 28 2.31 -17.31 73.15
CA ASP A 28 3.72 -17.19 73.58
C ASP A 28 4.61 -18.43 73.74
N GLY A 29 5.78 -18.42 73.07
CA GLY A 29 6.93 -19.22 73.52
C GLY A 29 8.04 -19.49 72.50
N ASN A 30 9.08 -18.66 72.57
CA ASN A 30 10.50 -18.95 72.28
C ASN A 30 11.01 -19.22 70.85
N ALA A 31 11.89 -18.27 70.46
CA ALA A 31 13.27 -18.48 70.02
C ALA A 31 13.53 -19.33 68.77
N SER A 32 13.96 -18.67 67.71
CA SER A 32 15.32 -18.84 67.18
C SER A 32 15.58 -17.87 66.04
N ALA A 33 16.73 -17.21 66.09
CA ALA A 33 17.29 -16.44 64.99
C ALA A 33 17.60 -17.39 63.83
N GLY A 34 16.66 -17.48 62.88
CA GLY A 34 16.84 -18.13 61.60
C GLY A 34 17.28 -17.12 60.55
N THR A 35 18.57 -17.16 60.25
CA THR A 35 19.27 -16.48 59.15
C THR A 35 18.41 -16.23 57.89
N ALA A 36 18.15 -14.96 57.59
CA ALA A 36 17.63 -14.52 56.30
C ALA A 36 18.73 -14.64 55.23
N HIS A 37 18.82 -15.81 54.59
CA HIS A 37 19.69 -16.00 53.43
C HIS A 37 18.99 -16.90 52.39
N SER A 38 18.45 -16.28 51.33
CA SER A 38 18.32 -16.83 49.96
C SER A 38 17.43 -16.02 48.99
N ASN A 39 17.12 -14.74 49.25
CA ASN A 39 16.32 -13.93 48.31
C ASN A 39 17.09 -13.39 47.08
N GLY A 40 18.40 -13.65 46.99
CA GLY A 40 19.27 -13.12 45.92
C GLY A 40 19.12 -13.84 44.57
N TRP A 41 18.83 -15.13 44.56
CA TRP A 41 18.74 -15.90 43.31
C TRP A 41 17.42 -15.63 42.59
N TRP A 42 16.32 -15.59 43.34
CA TRP A 42 15.00 -15.23 42.82
C TRP A 42 14.96 -13.78 42.32
N SER A 43 15.54 -12.81 43.06
CA SER A 43 15.59 -11.41 42.61
C SER A 43 16.40 -11.20 41.34
N ARG A 44 17.54 -11.88 41.18
CA ARG A 44 18.34 -11.82 39.95
C ARG A 44 17.63 -12.47 38.78
N ALA A 45 16.95 -13.61 38.99
CA ALA A 45 16.12 -14.24 37.97
C ALA A 45 14.96 -13.34 37.52
N PHE A 46 14.26 -12.68 38.46
CA PHE A 46 13.21 -11.71 38.13
C PHE A 46 13.74 -10.52 37.33
N ILE A 47 14.91 -9.97 37.70
CA ILE A 47 15.55 -8.88 36.95
C ILE A 47 15.90 -9.32 35.52
N VAL A 48 16.49 -10.50 35.34
CA VAL A 48 16.85 -11.04 34.02
C VAL A 48 15.62 -11.32 33.16
N ILE A 49 14.54 -11.83 33.76
CA ILE A 49 13.26 -12.05 33.06
C ILE A 49 12.63 -10.70 32.67
N SER A 50 12.63 -9.70 33.55
CA SER A 50 12.12 -8.35 33.25
C SER A 50 12.91 -7.67 32.13
N ILE A 51 14.25 -7.78 32.13
CA ILE A 51 15.09 -7.24 31.05
C ILE A 51 14.81 -7.97 29.74
N SER A 52 14.72 -9.31 29.77
CA SER A 52 14.39 -10.11 28.58
C SER A 52 13.01 -9.72 28.00
N ASN A 53 12.01 -9.55 28.85
CA ASN A 53 10.68 -9.09 28.44
C ASN A 53 10.70 -7.66 27.88
N MET A 54 11.51 -6.76 28.45
CA MET A 54 11.69 -5.40 27.94
C MET A 54 12.31 -5.43 26.53
N VAL A 55 13.34 -6.25 26.32
CA VAL A 55 13.99 -6.40 25.00
C VAL A 55 13.01 -6.97 23.98
N LEU A 56 12.27 -8.02 24.33
CA LEU A 56 11.25 -8.61 23.46
C LEU A 56 10.13 -7.61 23.12
N PHE A 57 9.70 -6.81 24.09
CA PHE A 57 8.72 -5.76 23.88
C PHE A 57 9.23 -4.68 22.93
N LEU A 58 10.47 -4.19 23.13
CA LEU A 58 11.07 -3.18 22.27
C LEU A 58 11.29 -3.70 20.83
N MET A 59 11.74 -4.96 20.67
CA MET A 59 11.86 -5.58 19.35
C MET A 59 10.49 -5.68 18.67
N THR A 60 9.47 -6.15 19.38
CA THR A 60 8.10 -6.28 18.83
C THR A 60 7.51 -4.92 18.46
N ALA A 61 7.67 -3.92 19.32
CA ALA A 61 7.24 -2.55 19.04
C ALA A 61 7.95 -1.97 17.82
N SER A 62 9.27 -2.16 17.70
CA SER A 62 10.04 -1.69 16.55
C SER A 62 9.59 -2.34 15.23
N MET A 63 9.25 -3.63 15.26
CA MET A 63 8.74 -4.36 14.10
C MET A 63 7.35 -3.85 13.70
N MET A 64 6.45 -3.64 14.66
CA MET A 64 5.10 -3.10 14.42
C MET A 64 5.15 -1.68 13.85
N ILE A 65 6.02 -0.82 14.39
CA ILE A 65 6.25 0.54 13.87
C ILE A 65 6.81 0.48 12.45
N SER A 66 7.78 -0.40 12.18
CA SER A 66 8.38 -0.54 10.84
C SER A 66 7.38 -1.03 9.80
N LEU A 67 6.52 -2.00 10.15
CA LEU A 67 5.44 -2.49 9.29
C LEU A 67 4.37 -1.42 9.07
N GLY A 68 4.00 -0.68 10.13
CA GLY A 68 3.09 0.45 10.06
C GLY A 68 3.60 1.55 9.12
N ILE A 69 4.86 1.98 9.29
CA ILE A 69 5.47 3.01 8.44
C ILE A 69 5.55 2.55 6.98
N ARG A 70 5.90 1.28 6.72
CA ARG A 70 5.90 0.73 5.35
C ARG A 70 4.49 0.72 4.74
N SER A 71 3.47 0.37 5.52
CA SER A 71 2.07 0.39 5.07
C SER A 71 1.54 1.80 4.83
N GLN A 72 2.10 2.84 5.47
CA GLN A 72 1.65 4.23 5.35
C GLN A 72 2.29 4.99 4.18
N LYS A 73 3.27 4.41 3.47
CA LYS A 73 3.75 5.01 2.22
C LYS A 73 2.61 4.94 1.20
N LYS A 74 1.87 6.05 1.05
CA LYS A 74 0.86 6.23 0.01
C LYS A 74 1.56 6.20 -1.34
N VAL A 75 1.55 5.03 -1.97
CA VAL A 75 1.98 4.86 -3.36
C VAL A 75 0.81 5.24 -4.25
N LEU A 76 1.05 6.09 -5.25
CA LEU A 76 0.04 6.44 -6.26
C LEU A 76 -0.38 5.19 -7.04
N ASN A 77 -1.66 5.09 -7.38
CA ASN A 77 -2.22 4.02 -8.20
C ASN A 77 -1.96 2.58 -7.66
N PRO A 78 -2.19 2.28 -6.36
CA PRO A 78 -1.77 1.01 -5.77
C PRO A 78 -2.50 -0.20 -6.36
N ALA A 79 -3.79 -0.06 -6.69
CA ALA A 79 -4.57 -1.12 -7.33
C ALA A 79 -4.09 -1.41 -8.75
N LEU A 80 -3.80 -0.36 -9.54
CA LEU A 80 -3.32 -0.50 -10.91
C LEU A 80 -1.93 -1.16 -10.96
N ARG A 81 -1.05 -0.80 -10.02
CA ARG A 81 0.26 -1.46 -9.85
C ARG A 81 0.17 -2.94 -9.54
N ALA A 82 -0.86 -3.36 -8.79
CA ALA A 82 -1.06 -4.77 -8.46
C ALA A 82 -1.53 -5.60 -9.66
N THR A 83 -2.11 -4.95 -10.67
CA THR A 83 -2.73 -5.61 -11.84
C THR A 83 -2.00 -5.37 -13.15
N SER A 84 -0.86 -4.68 -13.13
CA SER A 84 -0.16 -4.26 -14.36
C SER A 84 1.35 -4.35 -14.17
N SER A 85 2.07 -4.46 -15.29
CA SER A 85 3.54 -4.36 -15.29
C SER A 85 3.99 -2.98 -14.81
N TYR A 86 5.26 -2.88 -14.40
CA TYR A 86 5.84 -1.59 -14.04
C TYR A 86 5.64 -0.58 -15.18
N THR A 87 5.09 0.58 -14.85
CA THR A 87 5.01 1.72 -15.75
C THR A 87 5.34 3.01 -14.97
N PRO A 88 6.19 3.89 -15.52
CA PRO A 88 6.54 5.17 -14.90
C PRO A 88 5.33 6.08 -14.68
N ILE A 89 4.28 5.95 -15.49
CA ILE A 89 3.07 6.78 -15.39
C ILE A 89 2.42 6.67 -14.01
N TYR A 90 2.51 5.50 -13.37
CA TYR A 90 1.93 5.34 -12.03
C TYR A 90 2.62 6.17 -10.95
N ASP A 91 3.86 6.62 -11.18
CA ASP A 91 4.62 7.51 -10.30
C ASP A 91 4.36 9.00 -10.64
N MET A 92 3.91 9.30 -11.86
CA MET A 92 3.80 10.68 -12.39
C MET A 92 2.46 11.34 -12.07
N ILE A 93 1.36 10.60 -12.21
CA ILE A 93 0.00 11.14 -12.07
C ILE A 93 -0.91 10.17 -11.33
N ASP A 94 -1.91 10.69 -10.62
CA ASP A 94 -3.04 9.88 -10.14
C ASP A 94 -3.99 9.64 -11.32
N LEU A 95 -4.28 8.37 -11.63
CA LEU A 95 -5.14 8.01 -12.76
C LEU A 95 -6.63 8.05 -12.41
N GLU A 96 -6.98 8.23 -11.13
CA GLU A 96 -8.36 8.40 -10.64
C GLU A 96 -9.39 7.46 -11.32
N PRO A 97 -9.18 6.12 -11.24
CA PRO A 97 -10.05 5.18 -11.93
C PRO A 97 -11.51 5.35 -11.46
N SER A 98 -12.42 5.55 -12.41
CA SER A 98 -13.84 5.75 -12.14
C SER A 98 -14.71 4.78 -12.94
N ILE A 99 -15.82 4.36 -12.33
CA ILE A 99 -16.81 3.52 -13.02
C ILE A 99 -17.59 4.41 -13.99
N ARG A 100 -17.49 4.09 -15.28
CA ARG A 100 -18.20 4.79 -16.36
C ARG A 100 -18.99 3.79 -17.19
N LYS A 101 -20.20 4.18 -17.60
CA LYS A 101 -20.99 3.42 -18.59
C LYS A 101 -20.59 3.87 -19.99
N ILE A 102 -19.90 3.00 -20.71
CA ILE A 102 -19.47 3.26 -22.09
C ILE A 102 -20.59 2.87 -23.06
N ASN A 103 -20.76 3.63 -24.15
CA ASN A 103 -21.62 3.25 -25.26
C ASN A 103 -20.90 2.21 -26.14
N GLY A 104 -21.29 0.94 -26.01
CA GLY A 104 -20.76 -0.18 -26.79
C GLY A 104 -21.62 -0.61 -27.98
N THR A 105 -22.53 0.25 -28.48
CA THR A 105 -23.40 -0.12 -29.62
C THR A 105 -22.56 -0.39 -30.87
N VAL A 106 -22.55 -1.64 -31.35
CA VAL A 106 -21.71 -2.04 -32.50
C VAL A 106 -22.26 -1.49 -33.82
N MET A 107 -23.57 -1.49 -34.03
CA MET A 107 -24.22 -0.97 -35.24
C MET A 107 -25.14 0.21 -34.90
N PRO A 108 -24.60 1.42 -34.72
CA PRO A 108 -25.40 2.58 -34.38
C PRO A 108 -26.29 2.99 -35.56
N ALA A 109 -27.58 3.17 -35.29
CA ALA A 109 -28.49 3.84 -36.20
C ALA A 109 -28.44 5.36 -35.96
N GLY A 110 -28.37 6.15 -37.02
CA GLY A 110 -28.44 7.63 -36.94
C GLY A 110 -27.09 8.33 -36.86
N LYS A 111 -26.99 9.36 -35.99
CA LYS A 111 -25.82 10.24 -35.91
C LYS A 111 -24.63 9.50 -35.28
N LEU A 112 -23.63 9.19 -36.12
CA LEU A 112 -22.37 8.58 -35.70
C LEU A 112 -21.53 9.58 -34.90
N SER A 113 -20.80 9.09 -33.90
CA SER A 113 -19.73 9.86 -33.28
C SER A 113 -18.64 10.15 -34.31
N ILE A 114 -17.88 11.22 -34.09
CA ILE A 114 -16.83 11.66 -35.04
C ILE A 114 -15.83 10.53 -35.32
N ALA A 115 -15.44 9.76 -34.29
CA ALA A 115 -14.56 8.60 -34.40
C ALA A 115 -15.14 7.40 -35.19
N ARG A 116 -16.40 7.49 -35.67
CA ARG A 116 -17.08 6.41 -36.39
C ARG A 116 -17.69 6.86 -37.72
N GLN A 117 -17.49 8.12 -38.08
CA GLN A 117 -17.93 8.65 -39.37
C GLN A 117 -16.96 8.22 -40.47
N PHE A 118 -17.43 8.22 -41.71
CA PHE A 118 -16.52 8.21 -42.86
C PHE A 118 -15.67 9.50 -42.89
N PRO A 119 -14.48 9.47 -43.52
CA PRO A 119 -13.60 10.64 -43.64
C PRO A 119 -14.37 11.87 -44.11
N ASN A 120 -14.19 12.97 -43.39
CA ASN A 120 -14.85 14.25 -43.67
C ASN A 120 -14.11 15.39 -42.98
N PRO A 121 -14.25 16.65 -43.44
CA PRO A 121 -13.42 17.75 -42.95
C PRO A 121 -13.46 17.97 -41.43
N ALA A 122 -14.60 17.72 -40.79
CA ALA A 122 -14.73 17.88 -39.35
C ALA A 122 -14.08 16.73 -38.57
N ALA A 123 -14.21 15.49 -39.06
CA ALA A 123 -13.54 14.34 -38.48
C ALA A 123 -12.02 14.41 -38.66
N ASP A 124 -11.56 14.73 -39.87
CA ASP A 124 -10.14 14.79 -40.23
C ASP A 124 -9.42 15.88 -39.41
N ALA A 125 -10.08 17.01 -39.15
CA ALA A 125 -9.55 18.06 -38.29
C ALA A 125 -9.29 17.57 -36.86
N ILE A 126 -10.21 16.79 -36.29
CA ILE A 126 -10.05 16.25 -34.92
C ILE A 126 -8.98 15.14 -34.89
N TRP A 127 -8.95 14.29 -35.91
CA TRP A 127 -7.91 13.27 -36.04
C TRP A 127 -6.52 13.91 -36.06
N THR A 128 -6.31 14.87 -36.96
CA THR A 128 -5.01 15.54 -37.14
C THR A 128 -4.59 16.36 -35.92
N GLN A 129 -5.54 17.05 -35.27
CA GLN A 129 -5.23 18.00 -34.20
C GLN A 129 -5.14 17.40 -32.80
N ASP A 130 -5.67 16.19 -32.58
CA ASP A 130 -5.74 15.63 -31.23
C ASP A 130 -5.41 14.14 -31.16
N ILE A 131 -6.02 13.33 -32.02
CA ILE A 131 -5.96 11.86 -31.91
C ILE A 131 -4.63 11.30 -32.42
N GLU A 132 -4.12 11.79 -33.54
CA GLU A 132 -2.89 11.30 -34.16
C GLU A 132 -1.61 11.85 -33.53
N LEU A 133 -1.74 12.86 -32.67
CA LEU A 133 -0.59 13.48 -32.02
C LEU A 133 0.02 12.50 -31.02
N ILE A 134 1.14 11.89 -31.43
CA ILE A 134 1.99 11.11 -30.54
C ILE A 134 2.61 12.08 -29.52
N ARG A 135 2.26 11.88 -28.25
CA ARG A 135 2.77 12.67 -27.13
C ARG A 135 3.82 11.83 -26.40
N PRO A 136 5.11 12.00 -26.70
CA PRO A 136 6.15 11.25 -26.04
C PRO A 136 6.18 11.60 -24.55
N ILE A 137 6.40 10.59 -23.74
CA ILE A 137 6.60 10.69 -22.30
C ILE A 137 8.10 10.48 -22.06
N PRO A 138 8.82 11.49 -21.56
CA PRO A 138 10.24 11.32 -21.25
C PRO A 138 10.39 10.38 -20.05
N VAL A 139 11.25 9.38 -20.20
CA VAL A 139 11.59 8.43 -19.13
C VAL A 139 13.09 8.25 -19.02
N THR A 140 13.58 7.85 -17.85
CA THR A 140 15.01 7.67 -17.58
C THR A 140 15.50 6.27 -17.95
N ARG A 141 16.82 6.08 -18.08
CA ARG A 141 17.43 4.75 -18.28
C ARG A 141 16.99 3.75 -17.20
N GLU A 142 16.94 4.19 -15.94
CA GLU A 142 16.49 3.34 -14.83
C GLU A 142 15.04 2.87 -15.03
N GLN A 143 14.16 3.77 -15.47
CA GLN A 143 12.77 3.44 -15.76
C GLN A 143 12.65 2.46 -16.93
N ILE A 144 13.45 2.62 -17.99
CA ILE A 144 13.52 1.66 -19.11
C ILE A 144 13.91 0.26 -18.61
N THR A 145 14.96 0.17 -17.78
CA THR A 145 15.40 -1.11 -17.21
C THR A 145 14.32 -1.74 -16.32
N LYS A 146 13.62 -0.94 -15.49
CA LYS A 146 12.50 -1.44 -14.67
C LYS A 146 11.32 -1.93 -15.49
N MET A 147 11.11 -1.40 -16.70
CA MET A 147 10.13 -1.91 -17.66
C MET A 147 10.57 -3.21 -18.35
N GLY A 148 11.77 -3.72 -18.05
CA GLY A 148 12.31 -4.94 -18.64
C GLY A 148 12.78 -4.76 -20.09
N LYS A 149 13.15 -3.53 -20.47
CA LYS A 149 13.66 -3.19 -21.80
C LYS A 149 15.17 -2.93 -21.72
N ASP A 150 15.86 -3.18 -22.84
CA ASP A 150 17.26 -2.85 -23.00
C ASP A 150 17.41 -1.37 -23.39
N PRO A 151 17.96 -0.50 -22.52
CA PRO A 151 18.04 0.93 -22.81
C PRO A 151 18.97 1.27 -23.99
N ASP A 152 19.83 0.35 -24.44
CA ASP A 152 20.69 0.60 -25.60
C ASP A 152 19.96 0.35 -26.93
N THR A 153 18.73 -0.18 -26.87
CA THR A 153 17.85 -0.40 -28.04
C THR A 153 16.70 0.60 -28.12
N VAL A 154 16.51 1.44 -27.09
CA VAL A 154 15.38 2.38 -27.00
C VAL A 154 15.79 3.75 -27.54
N ALA A 155 14.89 4.38 -28.29
CA ALA A 155 15.08 5.74 -28.81
C ALA A 155 15.25 6.75 -27.68
N LYS A 156 16.23 7.65 -27.85
CA LYS A 156 16.45 8.78 -26.96
C LYS A 156 15.71 10.02 -27.45
N LEU A 157 15.40 10.91 -26.52
CA LEU A 157 15.01 12.28 -26.84
C LEU A 157 16.30 13.10 -26.91
N GLU A 158 16.63 13.64 -28.07
CA GLU A 158 17.87 14.38 -28.27
C GLU A 158 17.88 15.68 -27.45
N ASP A 159 18.95 15.91 -26.69
CA ASP A 159 19.03 17.04 -25.76
C ASP A 159 19.02 18.41 -26.48
N ASP A 160 19.59 18.49 -27.68
CA ASP A 160 19.58 19.70 -28.50
C ASP A 160 18.18 20.10 -29.00
N VAL A 161 17.27 19.13 -29.11
CA VAL A 161 15.87 19.35 -29.50
C VAL A 161 14.96 19.53 -28.28
N TRP A 162 15.14 18.70 -27.26
CA TRP A 162 14.20 18.58 -26.14
C TRP A 162 14.67 19.25 -24.84
N GLY A 163 15.97 19.46 -24.65
CA GLY A 163 16.55 20.08 -23.46
C GLY A 163 16.35 19.31 -22.16
N LEU A 164 16.31 17.97 -22.23
CA LEU A 164 16.00 17.06 -21.10
C LEU A 164 17.24 16.33 -20.56
N GLY A 165 18.40 16.56 -21.13
CA GLY A 165 19.66 15.87 -20.85
C GLY A 165 19.80 14.50 -21.52
N ASP A 166 20.98 13.89 -21.35
CA ASP A 166 21.34 12.60 -21.98
C ASP A 166 20.57 11.38 -21.46
N ASP A 167 19.88 11.53 -20.33
CA ASP A 167 19.08 10.49 -19.66
C ASP A 167 17.57 10.64 -19.94
N ALA A 168 17.24 11.02 -21.17
CA ALA A 168 15.87 11.13 -21.66
C ALA A 168 15.61 10.12 -22.78
N TYR A 169 14.69 9.18 -22.54
CA TYR A 169 14.25 8.16 -23.49
C TYR A 169 12.79 8.39 -23.84
N VAL A 170 12.43 7.97 -25.05
CA VAL A 170 11.07 8.05 -25.57
C VAL A 170 10.23 6.90 -25.02
N ALA A 171 9.16 7.21 -24.29
CA ALA A 171 8.06 6.29 -24.04
C ALA A 171 6.76 6.84 -24.65
N THR A 172 5.79 5.97 -24.93
CA THR A 172 4.46 6.36 -25.40
C THR A 172 3.41 5.43 -24.83
N LEU A 173 2.16 5.88 -24.78
CA LEU A 173 1.03 5.01 -24.47
C LEU A 173 0.65 4.19 -25.70
N ASP A 174 0.54 2.88 -25.53
CA ASP A 174 0.21 1.93 -26.61
C ASP A 174 -1.14 2.25 -27.31
N VAL A 175 -2.05 2.95 -26.64
CA VAL A 175 -3.31 3.40 -27.26
C VAL A 175 -3.07 4.24 -28.52
N PHE A 176 -2.01 5.06 -28.56
CA PHE A 176 -1.70 5.88 -29.74
C PHE A 176 -1.17 5.05 -30.91
N HIS A 177 -0.48 3.93 -30.64
CA HIS A 177 -0.09 2.98 -31.68
C HIS A 177 -1.35 2.34 -32.32
N ASN A 178 -2.30 1.92 -31.49
CA ASN A 178 -3.57 1.36 -31.97
C ASN A 178 -4.39 2.37 -32.78
N LEU A 179 -4.42 3.63 -32.33
CA LEU A 179 -5.17 4.71 -33.01
C LEU A 179 -4.52 5.12 -34.33
N HIS A 180 -3.20 5.21 -34.41
CA HIS A 180 -2.50 5.55 -35.65
C HIS A 180 -2.77 4.52 -36.75
N CYS A 181 -2.81 3.23 -36.41
CA CYS A 181 -3.14 2.17 -37.35
C CYS A 181 -4.61 2.18 -37.83
N LEU A 182 -5.49 2.95 -37.19
CA LEU A 182 -6.88 3.11 -37.61
C LEU A 182 -7.03 4.23 -38.67
N ASN A 183 -6.12 5.20 -38.69
CA ASN A 183 -6.11 6.32 -39.62
C ASN A 183 -4.83 6.27 -40.47
N VAL A 184 -4.82 5.41 -41.50
CA VAL A 184 -3.70 5.19 -42.43
C VAL A 184 -4.06 5.67 -43.83
#